data_AF-A0A1V4TV91-F1
#
_entry.id   AF-A0A1V4TV91-F1
#
_cell.length_a   1.000
_cell.length_b   1.000
_cell.length_c   1.000
_cell.angle_alpha   90.00
_cell.angle_beta   90.00
_cell.angle_gamma   90.00
#
_symmetry.space_group_name_H-M   'P 1'
#
loop_
_entity.id
_entity.type
_entity.pdbx_description
1 polymer ?
#
loop_
_entity_poly.entity_id
_entity_poly.type
_entity_poly.pdbx_seq_one_letter_code
_entity_poly.pdbx_strand_id
1 'polypeptide(L)'
;MRDDDPGTRATIVSLIGGNADHRAQAACQGALRDRDPRVRWRAVLAALDCGVASHDIPLMVAGRERTGPDPAAAAILNFLFLGIGYNYIGRWWGFPVFMAYMCILVLAQLAMGPWLPYLIAYPLTAIAAIHTYYLAERMSDL
;
A
#
# COMPACT_ATOMS: atom_id res chain seq x y z
N MET A 1 -17.25 1.50 -6.64
CA MET A 1 -17.20 0.09 -7.07
C MET A 1 -16.78 -0.73 -5.88
N ARG A 2 -17.63 -1.65 -5.41
CA ARG A 2 -17.40 -2.46 -4.19
C ARG A 2 -17.42 -3.98 -4.48
N ASP A 3 -17.44 -4.36 -5.75
CA ASP A 3 -17.42 -5.77 -6.14
C ASP A 3 -15.99 -6.32 -6.02
N ASP A 4 -15.84 -7.51 -5.46
CA ASP A 4 -14.53 -8.13 -5.25
C ASP A 4 -13.90 -8.56 -6.58
N ASP A 5 -14.70 -8.94 -7.58
CA ASP A 5 -14.20 -9.40 -8.87
C ASP A 5 -13.73 -8.23 -9.75
N PRO A 6 -12.43 -8.16 -10.11
CA PRO A 6 -11.94 -7.12 -11.00
C PRO A 6 -12.56 -7.18 -12.40
N GLY A 7 -12.97 -8.35 -12.89
CA GLY A 7 -13.63 -8.49 -14.19
C GLY A 7 -14.97 -7.74 -14.24
N THR A 8 -15.76 -7.92 -13.19
CA THR A 8 -17.08 -7.29 -13.00
C THR A 8 -16.92 -5.78 -12.84
N ARG A 9 -15.99 -5.32 -12.00
CA ARG A 9 -15.69 -3.87 -11.86
C ARG A 9 -15.31 -3.24 -13.21
N ALA A 10 -14.45 -3.90 -13.97
CA ALA A 10 -14.00 -3.38 -15.26
C ALA A 10 -15.14 -3.31 -16.29
N THR A 11 -16.05 -4.29 -16.27
CA THR A 11 -17.23 -4.31 -17.15
C THR A 11 -18.18 -3.17 -16.81
N ILE A 12 -18.43 -2.93 -15.52
CA ILE A 12 -19.24 -1.80 -15.05
C ILE A 12 -18.67 -0.47 -15.57
N VAL A 13 -17.35 -0.27 -15.45
CA VAL A 13 -16.69 0.94 -15.97
C VAL A 13 -16.92 1.13 -17.46
N SER A 14 -16.81 0.06 -18.27
CA SER A 14 -17.04 0.14 -19.72
C SER A 14 -18.49 0.46 -20.07
N LEU A 15 -19.46 -0.08 -19.33
CA LEU A 15 -20.88 0.21 -19.54
C LEU A 15 -21.21 1.66 -19.21
N ILE A 16 -20.61 2.20 -18.15
CA ILE A 16 -20.78 3.59 -17.75
C ILE A 16 -20.22 4.53 -18.82
N GLY A 17 -18.99 4.27 -19.32
CA GLY A 17 -18.38 5.06 -20.39
C GLY A 17 -19.20 5.05 -21.68
N GLY A 18 -19.69 3.87 -22.08
CA GLY A 18 -20.50 3.72 -23.29
C GLY A 18 -21.84 4.49 -23.27
N ASN A 19 -22.37 4.82 -22.09
CA ASN A 19 -23.60 5.60 -21.94
C ASN A 19 -23.37 7.12 -21.94
N ALA A 20 -22.12 7.59 -21.97
CA ALA A 20 -21.73 9.00 -21.93
C ALA A 20 -22.44 9.81 -20.83
N ASP A 21 -22.69 9.20 -19.67
CA ASP A 21 -23.36 9.85 -18.55
C ASP A 21 -22.36 10.66 -17.71
N HIS A 22 -22.40 11.98 -17.87
CA HIS A 22 -21.58 12.91 -17.08
C HIS A 22 -21.85 12.84 -15.57
N ARG A 23 -22.98 12.29 -15.12
CA ARG A 23 -23.23 12.06 -13.68
C ARG A 23 -22.33 10.98 -13.10
N ALA A 24 -21.73 10.16 -13.95
CA ALA A 24 -20.81 9.11 -13.55
C ALA A 24 -19.35 9.55 -13.43
N GLN A 25 -19.06 10.85 -13.58
CA GLN A 25 -17.72 11.42 -13.42
C GLN A 25 -17.04 10.94 -12.12
N ALA A 26 -17.73 10.98 -10.99
CA ALA A 26 -17.21 10.53 -9.70
C ALA A 26 -16.89 9.02 -9.68
N ALA A 27 -17.70 8.20 -10.36
CA ALA A 27 -17.48 6.76 -10.46
C ALA A 27 -16.26 6.45 -11.34
N CYS A 28 -16.11 7.13 -12.48
CA CYS A 28 -14.96 6.96 -13.39
C CYS A 28 -13.67 7.49 -12.76
N GLN A 29 -13.70 8.62 -12.04
CA GLN A 29 -12.57 9.10 -11.23
C GLN A 29 -12.18 8.12 -10.12
N GLY A 30 -13.17 7.50 -9.46
CA GLY A 30 -12.91 6.43 -8.49
C GLY A 30 -12.24 5.21 -9.13
N ALA A 31 -12.68 4.82 -10.33
CA ALA A 31 -12.13 3.67 -11.07
C ALA A 31 -10.69 3.89 -11.59
N LEU A 32 -10.29 5.14 -11.83
CA LEU A 32 -8.89 5.49 -12.14
C LEU A 32 -7.92 5.16 -10.99
N ARG A 33 -8.46 4.98 -9.77
CA ARG A 33 -7.72 4.60 -8.56
C ARG A 33 -7.94 3.13 -8.18
N ASP A 34 -8.55 2.31 -9.05
CA ASP A 34 -8.74 0.88 -8.77
C ASP A 34 -7.40 0.16 -8.63
N ARG A 35 -7.38 -0.94 -7.86
CA ARG A 35 -6.18 -1.77 -7.64
C ARG A 35 -5.79 -2.55 -8.89
N ASP A 36 -6.77 -3.05 -9.63
CA ASP A 36 -6.52 -3.86 -10.82
C ASP A 36 -6.18 -2.97 -12.03
N PRO A 37 -5.04 -3.22 -12.72
CA PRO A 37 -4.62 -2.44 -13.87
C PRO A 37 -5.64 -2.46 -15.02
N ARG A 38 -6.40 -3.55 -15.18
CA ARG A 38 -7.43 -3.69 -16.22
C ARG A 38 -8.64 -2.81 -15.93
N VAL A 39 -9.00 -2.65 -14.65
CA VAL A 39 -10.08 -1.73 -14.26
C VAL A 39 -9.65 -0.29 -14.48
N ARG A 40 -8.42 0.08 -14.06
CA ARG A 40 -7.87 1.43 -14.31
C ARG A 40 -7.77 1.75 -15.80
N TRP A 41 -7.34 0.78 -16.62
CA TRP A 41 -7.25 0.97 -18.06
C TRP A 41 -8.62 1.21 -18.70
N ARG A 42 -9.64 0.42 -18.33
CA ARG A 42 -11.01 0.68 -18.77
C ARG A 42 -11.53 2.03 -18.28
N ALA A 43 -11.13 2.46 -17.09
CA ALA A 43 -11.49 3.78 -16.56
C ALA A 43 -10.86 4.93 -17.35
N VAL A 44 -9.62 4.79 -17.82
CA VAL A 44 -8.99 5.77 -18.72
C VAL A 44 -9.75 5.89 -20.03
N LEU A 45 -10.15 4.76 -20.63
CA LEU A 45 -10.91 4.75 -21.89
C LEU A 45 -12.29 5.41 -21.71
N ALA A 46 -12.96 5.14 -20.58
CA ALA A 46 -14.27 5.71 -20.27
C ALA A 46 -14.22 7.16 -19.72
N ALA A 47 -13.06 7.64 -19.28
CA ALA A 47 -12.95 8.88 -18.50
C ALA A 47 -13.48 10.12 -19.23
N LEU A 48 -13.15 10.27 -20.52
CA LEU A 48 -13.62 11.40 -21.33
C LEU A 48 -15.14 11.35 -21.52
N ASP A 49 -15.70 10.17 -21.78
CA ASP A 49 -17.15 9.97 -21.95
C ASP A 49 -17.92 10.22 -20.65
N CYS A 50 -17.31 9.94 -19.49
CA CYS A 50 -17.87 10.27 -18.18
C CYS A 50 -17.71 11.76 -17.80
N GLY A 51 -17.10 12.61 -18.63
CA GLY A 51 -16.85 14.02 -18.33
C GLY A 51 -15.67 14.29 -17.38
N VAL A 52 -14.73 13.35 -17.24
CA VAL A 52 -13.47 13.59 -16.51
C VAL A 52 -12.57 14.49 -17.35
N ALA A 53 -12.02 15.54 -16.75
CA ALA A 53 -11.13 16.45 -17.45
C ALA A 53 -9.85 15.74 -17.88
N SER A 54 -9.36 16.04 -19.09
CA SER A 54 -8.18 15.36 -19.67
C SER A 54 -6.92 15.45 -18.80
N HIS A 55 -6.76 16.53 -18.03
CA HIS A 55 -5.63 16.70 -17.11
C HIS A 55 -5.68 15.78 -15.88
N ASP A 56 -6.85 15.25 -15.53
CA ASP A 56 -7.04 14.32 -14.41
C ASP A 56 -6.79 12.86 -14.80
N ILE A 57 -6.55 12.57 -16.09
CA ILE A 57 -6.45 11.21 -16.61
C ILE A 57 -4.98 10.76 -16.65
N PRO A 58 -4.55 9.79 -15.83
CA PRO A 58 -3.17 9.31 -15.81
C PRO A 58 -2.89 8.29 -16.93
N LEU A 59 -2.95 8.73 -18.19
CA LEU A 59 -2.91 7.86 -19.38
C LEU A 59 -1.73 6.87 -19.39
N MET A 60 -0.51 7.35 -19.10
CA MET A 60 0.71 6.50 -19.13
C MET A 60 0.87 5.62 -17.88
N VAL A 61 0.21 5.93 -16.78
CA VAL A 61 0.42 5.26 -15.47
C VAL A 61 -0.68 4.25 -15.16
N ALA A 62 -1.85 4.37 -15.79
CA ALA A 62 -3.01 3.53 -15.50
C ALA A 62 -2.79 2.04 -15.77
N GLY A 63 -2.08 1.70 -16.85
CA GLY A 63 -1.78 0.31 -17.23
C GLY A 63 -0.62 -0.33 -16.46
N ARG A 64 0.16 0.45 -15.70
CA ARG A 64 1.25 -0.09 -14.88
C ARG A 64 0.66 -0.87 -13.72
N GLU A 65 1.17 -2.07 -13.44
CA GLU A 65 0.86 -2.78 -12.20
C GLU A 65 1.30 -1.93 -11.00
N ARG A 66 0.33 -1.55 -10.16
CA ARG A 66 0.61 -0.95 -8.86
C ARG A 66 0.85 -2.11 -7.89
N THR A 67 2.03 -2.70 -7.94
CA THR A 67 2.51 -3.56 -6.86
C THR A 67 2.92 -2.64 -5.71
N GLY A 68 1.95 -2.28 -4.87
CA GLY A 68 2.28 -1.70 -3.57
C GLY A 68 3.19 -2.66 -2.78
N PRO A 69 3.89 -2.16 -1.75
CA PRO A 69 4.70 -3.02 -0.91
C PRO A 69 3.84 -4.14 -0.30
N ASP A 70 4.35 -5.37 -0.28
CA ASP A 70 3.64 -6.50 0.32
C ASP A 70 3.51 -6.28 1.84
N PRO A 71 2.28 -6.23 2.40
CA PRO A 71 2.07 -6.02 3.83
C PRO A 71 2.71 -7.10 4.71
N ALA A 72 2.71 -8.36 4.26
CA ALA A 72 3.31 -9.45 5.01
C ALA A 72 4.83 -9.30 5.05
N ALA A 73 5.45 -8.97 3.92
CA ALA A 73 6.89 -8.68 3.85
C ALA A 73 7.27 -7.53 4.79
N ALA A 74 6.52 -6.42 4.77
CA ALA A 74 6.77 -5.26 5.64
C ALA A 74 6.70 -5.64 7.14
N ALA A 75 5.72 -6.45 7.52
CA ALA A 75 5.53 -6.89 8.90
C ALA A 75 6.63 -7.83 9.39
N ILE A 76 6.98 -8.85 8.59
CA ILE A 76 8.05 -9.80 8.91
C ILE A 76 9.38 -9.06 9.08
N LEU A 77 9.66 -8.11 8.19
CA LEU A 77 10.88 -7.34 8.23
C LEU A 77 11.00 -6.53 9.52
N ASN A 78 9.90 -5.91 9.97
CA ASN A 78 9.88 -5.13 11.21
C ASN A 78 9.84 -6.00 12.48
N PHE A 79 9.27 -7.21 12.39
CA PHE A 79 9.28 -8.18 13.48
C PHE A 79 10.70 -8.67 13.79
N LEU A 80 11.46 -9.01 12.74
CA LEU A 80 12.84 -9.48 12.87
C LEU A 80 13.81 -8.32 13.13
N PHE A 81 13.61 -7.22 12.43
CA PHE A 81 14.49 -6.05 12.45
C PHE A 81 13.67 -4.77 12.51
N LEU A 82 13.36 -4.35 13.74
CA LEU A 82 12.61 -3.12 13.97
C LEU A 82 13.23 -1.94 13.23
N GLY A 83 12.47 -1.27 12.38
CA GLY A 83 12.92 -0.15 11.56
C GLY A 83 13.05 -0.50 10.07
N ILE A 84 13.46 -1.71 9.72
CA ILE A 84 13.64 -2.08 8.30
C ILE A 84 12.27 -2.19 7.60
N GLY A 85 11.23 -2.68 8.26
CA GLY A 85 9.87 -2.72 7.68
C GLY A 85 9.35 -1.33 7.31
N TYR A 86 9.69 -0.30 8.09
CA TYR A 86 9.39 1.09 7.75
C TYR A 86 10.22 1.62 6.58
N ASN A 87 11.48 1.21 6.47
CA ASN A 87 12.33 1.59 5.34
C ASN A 87 11.86 0.93 4.03
N TYR A 88 11.43 -0.33 4.08
CA TYR A 88 10.90 -1.08 2.94
C TYR A 88 9.70 -0.40 2.29
N ILE A 89 8.79 0.15 3.10
CA ILE A 89 7.64 0.92 2.61
C ILE A 89 7.98 2.37 2.21
N GLY A 90 9.26 2.74 2.17
CA GLY A 90 9.73 4.06 1.75
C GLY A 90 9.80 5.13 2.85
N ARG A 91 9.66 4.77 4.13
CA ARG A 91 9.76 5.72 5.24
C ARG A 91 11.22 5.87 5.67
N TRP A 92 11.80 7.06 5.44
CA TRP A 92 13.22 7.33 5.72
C TRP A 92 13.60 7.17 7.20
N TRP A 93 12.69 7.48 8.12
CA TRP A 93 12.88 7.31 9.57
C TRP A 93 13.05 5.84 10.01
N GLY A 94 12.75 4.86 9.15
CA GLY A 94 12.98 3.45 9.46
C GLY A 94 14.46 3.13 9.72
N PHE A 95 15.37 3.78 9.00
CA PHE A 95 16.81 3.59 9.15
C PHE A 95 17.34 4.02 10.53
N PRO A 96 17.09 5.25 11.03
CA PRO A 96 17.54 5.63 12.37
C PRO A 96 16.87 4.81 13.49
N VAL A 97 15.61 4.39 13.31
CA VAL A 97 14.94 3.49 14.26
C VAL A 97 15.67 2.15 14.36
N PHE A 98 16.05 1.56 13.21
CA PHE A 98 16.81 0.32 13.18
C PHE A 98 18.18 0.47 13.86
N MET A 99 18.90 1.55 13.57
CA MET A 99 20.19 1.81 14.19
C MET A 99 20.08 1.98 15.71
N ALA A 100 19.11 2.77 16.18
CA ALA A 100 18.87 2.95 17.60
C ALA A 100 18.48 1.64 18.30
N TYR A 101 17.62 0.84 17.66
CA TYR A 101 17.21 -0.46 18.17
C TYR A 101 18.39 -1.43 18.32
N MET A 102 19.26 -1.53 17.31
CA MET A 102 20.47 -2.36 17.39
C MET A 102 21.41 -1.90 18.50
N CYS A 103 21.65 -0.59 18.62
CA CYS A 103 22.48 -0.03 19.69
C CYS A 103 21.92 -0.34 21.08
N ILE A 104 20.61 -0.15 21.29
CA ILE A 104 19.94 -0.42 22.57
C ILE A 104 19.98 -1.92 22.89
N LEU A 105 19.75 -2.78 21.90
CA LEU A 105 19.81 -4.23 22.09
C LEU A 105 21.20 -4.69 22.52
N VAL A 106 22.25 -4.27 21.81
CA VAL A 106 23.64 -4.60 22.17
C VAL A 106 23.99 -4.02 23.54
N LEU A 107 23.57 -2.78 23.78
CA LEU A 107 23.42 -2.11 25.08
C LEU A 107 23.00 -3.04 26.21
N ALA A 108 21.76 -3.49 26.08
CA ALA A 108 21.06 -4.30 27.04
C ALA A 108 21.67 -5.69 27.19
N GLN A 109 22.20 -6.27 26.12
CA GLN A 109 22.86 -7.58 26.15
C GLN A 109 24.16 -7.56 26.96
N LEU A 110 24.95 -6.49 26.86
CA LEU A 110 26.15 -6.31 27.67
C LEU A 110 25.81 -6.17 29.16
N ALA A 111 24.68 -5.55 29.49
CA ALA A 111 24.29 -5.28 30.87
C ALA A 111 23.54 -6.45 31.55
N MET A 112 22.61 -7.09 30.84
CA MET A 112 21.65 -8.06 31.40
C MET A 112 21.84 -9.48 30.84
N GLY A 113 22.87 -9.68 30.01
CA GLY A 113 23.10 -10.92 29.29
C GLY A 113 22.23 -11.06 28.03
N PRO A 114 22.41 -12.14 27.25
CA PRO A 114 21.88 -12.23 25.89
C PRO A 114 20.36 -12.45 25.82
N TRP A 115 19.76 -13.16 26.78
CA TRP A 115 18.38 -13.67 26.64
C TRP A 115 17.28 -12.68 27.06
N LEU A 116 17.48 -11.97 28.18
CA LEU A 116 16.52 -11.01 28.74
C LEU A 116 16.13 -9.89 27.76
N PRO A 117 17.08 -9.24 27.07
CA PRO A 117 16.76 -8.18 26.10
C PRO A 117 15.89 -8.66 24.95
N TYR A 118 16.13 -9.87 24.43
CA TYR A 118 15.31 -10.42 23.35
C TYR A 118 13.89 -10.75 23.80
N LEU A 119 13.70 -11.28 25.00
CA LEU A 119 12.36 -11.55 25.55
C LEU A 119 11.50 -10.29 25.65
N ILE A 120 12.12 -9.13 25.90
CA ILE A 120 11.43 -7.83 25.93
C ILE A 120 11.29 -7.25 24.52
N ALA A 121 12.30 -7.43 23.67
CA ALA A 121 12.33 -6.86 22.32
C ALA A 121 11.30 -7.50 21.38
N TYR A 122 11.12 -8.83 21.40
CA TYR A 122 10.20 -9.49 20.47
C TYR A 122 8.72 -9.07 20.62
N PRO A 123 8.16 -8.90 21.83
CA PRO A 123 6.84 -8.30 22.00
C PRO A 123 6.77 -6.89 21.41
N LEU A 124 7.81 -6.08 21.60
CA LEU A 124 7.87 -4.72 21.07
C LEU A 124 7.91 -4.72 19.53
N THR A 125 8.73 -5.58 18.93
CA THR A 125 8.82 -5.71 17.47
C THR A 125 7.56 -6.33 16.87
N ALA A 126 6.84 -7.20 17.60
CA ALA A 126 5.54 -7.73 17.18
C ALA A 126 4.48 -6.63 17.06
N ILE A 127 4.41 -5.70 18.02
CA ILE A 127 3.51 -4.54 17.93
C ILE A 127 3.89 -3.68 16.72
N ALA A 128 5.18 -3.43 16.52
CA ALA A 128 5.65 -2.67 15.37
C ALA A 128 5.37 -3.37 14.03
N ALA A 129 5.42 -4.70 13.98
CA ALA A 129 5.09 -5.51 12.82
C ALA A 129 3.61 -5.36 12.43
N ILE A 130 2.70 -5.46 13.41
CA ILE A 130 1.26 -5.24 13.21
C ILE A 130 1.01 -3.82 12.68
N HIS A 131 1.66 -2.82 13.28
CA HIS A 131 1.54 -1.45 12.82
C HIS A 131 2.02 -1.27 11.37
N THR A 132 3.16 -1.85 10.98
CA THR A 132 3.63 -1.79 9.59
C THR A 132 2.76 -2.57 8.62
N TYR A 133 2.15 -3.68 9.04
CA TYR A 133 1.24 -4.45 8.21
C TYR A 133 0.07 -3.57 7.75
N TYR A 134 -0.65 -2.97 8.69
CA TYR A 134 -1.79 -2.11 8.37
C TYR A 134 -1.39 -0.84 7.61
N LEU A 135 -0.17 -0.34 7.84
CA LEU A 135 0.34 0.81 7.09
C LEU A 135 0.61 0.43 5.63
N ALA A 136 1.27 -0.70 5.39
CA ALA A 136 1.57 -1.24 4.06
C ALA A 136 0.28 -1.60 3.31
N GLU A 137 -0.68 -2.24 3.96
CA GLU A 137 -1.99 -2.59 3.41
C GLU A 137 -2.74 -1.34 2.92
N ARG A 138 -2.75 -0.27 3.73
CA ARG A 138 -3.34 1.02 3.31
C ARG A 138 -2.64 1.65 2.12
N MET A 139 -1.35 1.38 1.89
CA MET A 139 -0.61 1.90 0.75
C MET A 139 -0.74 1.04 -0.51
N SER A 140 -0.87 -0.27 -0.37
CA SER A 140 -1.24 -1.15 -1.49
C SER A 140 -2.66 -0.88 -1.97
N ASP A 141 -3.50 -0.33 -1.09
CA ASP A 141 -4.90 0.00 -1.37
C ASP A 141 -5.09 1.36 -2.07
N LEU A 142 -4.03 2.17 -2.23
CA LEU A 142 -4.02 3.52 -2.84
C LEU A 142 -3.43 3.54 -4.26
#